data_AF-A0A923SL42-F1
#
_entry.id   AF-A0A923SL42-F1
#
_cell.length_a   1.000
_cell.length_b   1.000
_cell.length_c   1.000
_cell.angle_alpha   90.00
_cell.angle_beta   90.00
_cell.angle_gamma   90.00
#
_symmetry.space_group_name_H-M   'P 1'
#
loop_
_entity.id
_entity.type
_entity.pdbx_description
1 polymer ?
#
loop_
_entity_poly.entity_id
_entity_poly.type
_entity_poly.pdbx_seq_one_letter_code
_entity_poly.pdbx_strand_id
1 'polypeptide(L)'
;MYFSWLVFIALFTFAASTLYFYIFSRKQEKFMQYWGFSWIAYSMSLLCLLCFFSSPNDLFLELRKVVDMFNLLLLLFGSYSYTHIKVPTYWYRFSLYLLLLAVICMIYSFDLLSFYLPISIYQLIITAFLCYNIWQKWDIIMAERIIASVVFFLWLC
;
A
#
# COMPACT_ATOMS: atom_id res chain seq x y z
N MET A 1 -25.33 -2.92 -4.45
CA MET A 1 -25.17 -1.97 -3.31
C MET A 1 -23.69 -1.73 -2.98
N TYR A 2 -22.86 -2.76 -2.79
CA TYR A 2 -21.41 -2.60 -2.53
C TYR A 2 -20.61 -1.93 -3.66
N PHE A 3 -21.00 -2.14 -4.93
CA PHE A 3 -20.31 -1.56 -6.09
C PHE A 3 -20.30 -0.02 -6.07
N SER A 4 -21.44 0.62 -5.80
CA SER A 4 -21.55 2.09 -5.72
C SER A 4 -20.73 2.68 -4.57
N TRP A 5 -20.66 1.99 -3.43
CA TRP A 5 -19.81 2.38 -2.31
C TRP A 5 -18.32 2.27 -2.64
N LEU A 6 -17.90 1.21 -3.33
CA LEU A 6 -16.51 1.04 -3.78
C LEU A 6 -16.09 2.12 -4.77
N VAL A 7 -16.97 2.51 -5.71
CA VAL A 7 -16.70 3.62 -6.63
C VAL A 7 -16.55 4.95 -5.87
N PHE A 8 -17.42 5.21 -4.89
CA PHE A 8 -17.32 6.40 -4.05
C PHE A 8 -16.00 6.45 -3.28
N ILE A 9 -15.59 5.33 -2.67
CA ILE A 9 -14.32 5.23 -1.95
C ILE A 9 -13.12 5.38 -2.91
N ALA A 10 -13.17 4.80 -4.11
CA ALA A 10 -12.12 4.94 -5.11
C ALA A 10 -11.95 6.41 -5.54
N LEU A 11 -13.04 7.14 -5.77
CA LEU A 11 -12.99 8.57 -6.11
C LEU A 11 -12.49 9.41 -4.93
N PHE A 12 -12.93 9.11 -3.71
CA PHE A 12 -12.49 9.81 -2.51
C PHE A 12 -10.99 9.63 -2.25
N THR A 13 -10.49 8.41 -2.39
CA THR A 13 -9.06 8.10 -2.20
C THR A 13 -8.19 8.72 -3.29
N PHE A 14 -8.70 8.79 -4.53
CA PHE A 14 -8.05 9.54 -5.59
C PHE A 14 -8.01 11.05 -5.30
N ALA A 15 -9.12 11.62 -4.82
CA ALA A 15 -9.16 13.03 -4.40
C ALA A 15 -8.18 13.31 -3.24
N ALA A 16 -8.10 12.42 -2.25
CA ALA A 16 -7.11 12.50 -1.17
C ALA A 16 -5.68 12.53 -1.71
N SER A 17 -5.36 11.69 -2.70
CA SER A 17 -4.06 11.72 -3.37
C SER A 17 -3.75 13.09 -3.98
N THR A 18 -4.71 13.68 -4.71
CA THR A 18 -4.50 15.00 -5.33
C THR A 18 -4.25 16.10 -4.29
N LEU A 19 -4.87 16.02 -3.11
CA LEU A 19 -4.59 16.93 -1.99
C LEU A 19 -3.17 16.75 -1.46
N TYR A 20 -2.69 15.52 -1.28
CA TYR A 20 -1.31 15.27 -0.85
C TYR A 20 -0.29 15.81 -1.86
N PHE A 21 -0.52 15.62 -3.16
CA PHE A 21 0.35 16.19 -4.20
C PHE A 21 0.28 17.72 -4.26
N TYR A 22 -0.89 18.30 -4.02
CA TYR A 22 -1.04 19.75 -3.93
C TYR A 22 -0.27 20.35 -2.74
N ILE A 23 -0.35 19.72 -1.57
CA ILE A 23 0.41 20.14 -0.39
C ILE A 23 1.92 19.91 -0.60
N PHE A 24 2.29 18.79 -1.22
CA PHE A 24 3.68 18.51 -1.61
C PHE A 24 4.25 19.60 -2.53
N SER A 25 3.48 20.04 -3.54
CA SER A 25 3.90 21.13 -4.43
C SER A 25 4.26 22.42 -3.68
N ARG A 26 3.69 22.64 -2.49
CA ARG A 26 3.94 23.82 -1.65
C ARG A 26 5.05 23.62 -0.61
N LYS A 27 5.13 22.46 0.03
CA LYS A 27 6.07 22.19 1.14
C LYS A 27 7.31 21.38 0.75
N GLN A 28 7.30 20.69 -0.39
CA GLN A 28 8.40 19.86 -0.92
C GLN A 28 8.90 18.77 0.05
N GLU A 29 8.06 18.32 0.99
CA GLU A 29 8.41 17.27 1.94
C GLU A 29 8.28 15.87 1.32
N LYS A 30 9.39 15.14 1.23
CA LYS A 30 9.46 13.84 0.54
C LYS A 30 8.48 12.79 1.08
N PHE A 31 8.10 12.84 2.36
CA PHE A 31 7.13 11.89 2.92
C PHE A 31 5.73 12.07 2.30
N MET A 32 5.32 13.32 2.00
CA MET A 32 4.02 13.61 1.41
C MET A 32 3.92 13.06 -0.01
N GLN A 33 5.04 13.03 -0.73
CA GLN A 33 5.11 12.41 -2.06
C GLN A 33 4.84 10.91 -1.98
N TYR A 34 5.49 10.20 -1.05
CA TYR A 34 5.28 8.75 -0.88
C TYR A 34 3.85 8.41 -0.45
N TRP A 35 3.26 9.21 0.45
CA TRP A 35 1.87 9.04 0.87
C TRP A 35 0.89 9.34 -0.27
N GLY A 36 1.13 10.39 -1.06
CA GLY A 36 0.35 10.68 -2.26
C GLY A 36 0.34 9.50 -3.24
N PHE A 37 1.50 8.90 -3.51
CA PHE A 37 1.60 7.70 -4.36
C PHE A 37 0.92 6.47 -3.75
N SER A 38 0.97 6.28 -2.43
CA SER A 38 0.23 5.22 -1.75
C SER A 38 -1.28 5.35 -1.96
N TRP A 39 -1.85 6.56 -1.86
CA TRP A 39 -3.27 6.78 -2.15
C TRP A 39 -3.63 6.48 -3.61
N ILE A 40 -2.75 6.79 -4.57
CA ILE A 40 -2.95 6.37 -5.98
C ILE A 40 -2.96 4.85 -6.07
N ALA A 41 -1.97 4.18 -5.49
CA ALA A 41 -1.89 2.72 -5.51
C ALA A 41 -3.14 2.08 -4.89
N TYR A 42 -3.64 2.63 -3.78
CA TYR A 42 -4.89 2.17 -3.17
C TYR A 42 -6.10 2.35 -4.10
N SER A 43 -6.24 3.51 -4.75
CA SER A 43 -7.31 3.74 -5.72
C SER A 43 -7.24 2.76 -6.90
N MET A 44 -6.02 2.43 -7.38
CA MET A 44 -5.80 1.46 -8.44
C MET A 44 -6.15 0.03 -8.01
N SER A 45 -5.83 -0.35 -6.77
CA SER A 45 -6.23 -1.63 -6.18
C SER A 45 -7.77 -1.77 -6.12
N LEU A 46 -8.47 -0.70 -5.70
CA LEU A 46 -9.93 -0.67 -5.70
C LEU A 46 -10.52 -0.75 -7.10
N LEU A 47 -9.91 -0.11 -8.10
CA LEU A 47 -10.32 -0.24 -9.50
C LEU A 47 -10.18 -1.67 -10.01
N CYS A 48 -9.11 -2.38 -9.65
CA CYS A 48 -8.94 -3.80 -10.00
C CYS A 48 -10.06 -4.66 -9.38
N LEU A 49 -10.43 -4.39 -8.13
CA LEU A 49 -11.56 -5.06 -7.48
C LEU A 49 -12.90 -4.76 -8.17
N LEU A 50 -13.14 -3.51 -8.58
CA LEU A 50 -14.32 -3.13 -9.35
C LEU A 50 -14.39 -3.85 -10.71
N CYS A 51 -13.26 -3.97 -11.40
CA CYS A 51 -13.15 -4.71 -12.65
C CYS A 51 -13.45 -6.20 -12.45
N PHE A 52 -12.96 -6.81 -11.36
CA PHE A 52 -13.28 -8.19 -11.02
C PHE A 52 -14.79 -8.42 -10.80
N PHE A 53 -15.47 -7.50 -10.11
CA PHE A 53 -16.93 -7.60 -9.93
C PHE A 53 -17.71 -7.44 -11.24
N SER A 54 -17.17 -6.70 -12.21
CA SER A 54 -17.78 -6.53 -13.52
C SER A 54 -17.49 -7.69 -14.47
N SER A 55 -16.30 -8.28 -14.39
CA SER A 55 -15.84 -9.40 -15.20
C SER A 55 -14.98 -10.31 -14.33
N PRO A 56 -15.49 -11.48 -13.89
CA PRO A 56 -14.76 -12.38 -13.01
C PRO A 56 -13.58 -12.99 -13.77
N ASN A 57 -12.42 -12.38 -13.59
CA ASN A 57 -11.15 -12.84 -14.14
C ASN A 57 -10.10 -12.75 -13.04
N ASP A 58 -9.46 -13.88 -12.75
CA ASP A 58 -8.49 -14.01 -11.67
C ASP A 58 -7.32 -13.05 -11.83
N LEU A 59 -6.94 -12.69 -13.05
CA LEU A 59 -5.89 -11.69 -13.34
C LEU A 59 -6.09 -10.37 -12.59
N PHE A 60 -7.33 -9.90 -12.41
CA PHE A 60 -7.61 -8.67 -11.67
C PHE A 60 -7.29 -8.80 -10.18
N LEU A 61 -7.51 -9.97 -9.59
CA LEU A 61 -7.14 -10.27 -8.21
C LEU A 61 -5.62 -10.36 -8.05
N GLU A 62 -4.94 -10.94 -9.03
CA GLU A 62 -3.47 -11.04 -9.00
C GLU A 62 -2.81 -9.67 -9.14
N LEU A 63 -3.27 -8.84 -10.08
CA LEU A 63 -2.83 -7.47 -10.24
C LEU A 63 -3.10 -6.64 -8.98
N ARG A 64 -4.30 -6.78 -8.40
CA ARG A 64 -4.66 -6.13 -7.14
C ARG A 64 -3.65 -6.45 -6.03
N LYS A 65 -3.30 -7.72 -5.86
CA LYS A 65 -2.38 -8.17 -4.81
C LYS A 65 -0.98 -7.58 -4.96
N VAL A 66 -0.49 -7.44 -6.20
CA VAL A 66 0.78 -6.78 -6.52
C VAL A 66 0.72 -5.28 -6.23
N VAL A 67 -0.36 -4.61 -6.63
CA VAL A 67 -0.57 -3.18 -6.36
C VAL A 67 -0.64 -2.91 -4.85
N ASP A 68 -1.33 -3.76 -4.08
CA ASP A 68 -1.41 -3.66 -2.62
C ASP A 68 -0.04 -3.83 -1.96
N MET A 69 0.83 -4.70 -2.48
CA MET A 69 2.20 -4.86 -1.99
C MET A 69 2.99 -3.55 -2.14
N PHE A 70 2.91 -2.90 -3.32
CA PHE A 70 3.60 -1.62 -3.54
C PHE A 70 2.98 -0.47 -2.75
N ASN A 71 1.66 -0.47 -2.56
CA ASN A 71 0.98 0.50 -1.73
C ASN A 71 1.57 0.52 -0.29
N LEU A 72 1.73 -0.65 0.32
CA LEU A 72 2.30 -0.78 1.66
C LEU A 72 3.78 -0.41 1.71
N LEU A 73 4.53 -0.77 0.66
CA LEU A 73 5.93 -0.38 0.54
C LEU A 73 6.09 1.15 0.52
N LEU A 74 5.21 1.85 -0.21
CA LEU A 74 5.19 3.32 -0.28
C LEU A 74 4.85 3.94 1.08
N LEU A 75 3.90 3.37 1.84
CA LEU A 75 3.59 3.83 3.20
C LEU A 75 4.79 3.69 4.14
N LEU A 76 5.49 2.55 4.08
CA LEU A 76 6.70 2.32 4.86
C LEU A 76 7.79 3.34 4.49
N PHE A 77 8.00 3.62 3.20
CA PHE A 77 8.95 4.64 2.74
C PHE A 77 8.57 6.04 3.20
N GLY A 78 7.27 6.36 3.22
CA GLY A 78 6.76 7.59 3.81
C GLY A 78 7.10 7.69 5.30
N SER A 79 6.93 6.62 6.07
CA SER A 79 7.29 6.58 7.51
C SER A 79 8.80 6.76 7.76
N TYR A 80 9.65 6.13 6.94
CA TYR A 80 11.10 6.37 6.99
C TYR A 80 11.47 7.81 6.61
N SER A 81 10.83 8.37 5.57
CA SER A 81 11.07 9.74 5.16
C SER A 81 10.62 10.76 6.19
N TYR A 82 9.53 10.49 6.92
CA TYR A 82 9.05 11.32 8.02
C TYR A 82 10.05 11.38 9.17
N THR A 83 10.68 10.24 9.47
CA THR A 83 11.72 10.14 10.52
C THR A 83 13.12 10.52 10.03
N HIS A 84 13.26 10.99 8.78
CA HIS A 84 14.52 11.31 8.11
C HIS A 84 15.56 10.16 8.11
N ILE A 85 15.10 8.91 8.22
CA ILE A 85 15.96 7.72 8.19
C ILE A 85 16.05 7.21 6.76
N LYS A 86 17.26 6.79 6.35
CA LYS A 86 17.46 6.15 5.05
C LYS A 86 16.66 4.85 4.98
N VAL A 87 15.85 4.72 3.94
CA VAL A 87 15.11 3.49 3.63
C VAL A 87 16.11 2.35 3.39
N PRO A 88 16.02 1.24 4.14
CA PRO A 88 16.89 0.09 3.91
C PRO A 88 16.67 -0.53 2.53
N THR A 89 17.77 -0.89 1.85
CA THR A 89 17.72 -1.37 0.47
C THR A 89 17.06 -2.74 0.30
N TYR A 90 16.97 -3.53 1.37
CA TYR A 90 16.39 -4.86 1.29
C TYR A 90 14.89 -4.83 1.01
N TRP A 91 14.17 -3.79 1.42
CA TRP A 91 12.72 -3.68 1.21
C TRP A 91 12.36 -3.73 -0.27
N TYR A 92 12.92 -2.83 -1.08
CA TYR A 92 12.62 -2.79 -2.51
C TYR A 92 13.20 -3.99 -3.27
N ARG A 93 14.35 -4.54 -2.85
CA ARG A 93 14.93 -5.74 -3.48
C ARG A 93 13.99 -6.94 -3.31
N PHE A 94 13.47 -7.13 -2.11
CA PHE A 94 12.55 -8.23 -1.83
C PHE A 94 11.21 -8.07 -2.56
N SER A 95 10.66 -6.85 -2.63
CA SER A 95 9.46 -6.59 -3.43
C SER A 95 9.66 -6.87 -4.92
N LEU A 96 10.86 -6.62 -5.46
CA LEU A 96 11.18 -6.96 -6.85
C LEU A 96 11.25 -8.48 -7.07
N TYR A 97 11.79 -9.24 -6.13
CA TYR A 97 11.78 -10.71 -6.22
C TYR A 97 10.36 -11.27 -6.16
N LEU A 98 9.50 -10.71 -5.31
CA LEU A 98 8.09 -11.09 -5.24
C LEU A 98 7.30 -10.67 -6.48
N LEU A 99 7.61 -9.52 -7.08
CA LEU A 99 7.03 -9.12 -8.37
C LEU A 99 7.42 -10.12 -9.47
N LEU A 100 8.69 -10.51 -9.54
CA LEU A 100 9.16 -11.49 -10.51
C LEU A 100 8.44 -12.84 -10.31
N LEU A 101 8.30 -13.29 -9.05
CA LEU A 101 7.51 -14.48 -8.72
C LEU A 101 6.05 -14.34 -9.18
N ALA A 102 5.40 -13.21 -8.91
CA ALA A 102 4.01 -12.96 -9.31
C ALA A 102 3.84 -13.02 -10.84
N VAL A 103 4.77 -12.42 -11.60
CA VAL A 103 4.75 -12.45 -13.07
C VAL A 103 4.93 -13.87 -13.59
N ILE A 104 5.84 -14.67 -13.01
CA ILE A 104 5.98 -16.08 -13.38
C ILE A 104 4.67 -16.82 -13.09
N CYS A 105 4.06 -16.62 -11.92
CA CYS A 105 2.81 -17.28 -11.58
C CYS A 105 1.66 -16.93 -12.52
N MET A 106 1.54 -15.66 -12.91
CA MET A 106 0.55 -15.20 -13.90
C MET A 106 0.75 -15.86 -15.27
N ILE A 107 1.99 -15.92 -15.76
CA ILE A 107 2.31 -16.46 -17.10
C ILE A 107 2.07 -17.98 -17.16
N TYR A 108 2.46 -18.71 -16.12
CA TYR A 108 2.34 -20.17 -16.07
C TYR A 108 1.00 -20.63 -15.47
N SER A 109 0.11 -19.70 -15.11
CA SER A 109 -1.18 -19.98 -14.48
C SER A 109 -1.05 -20.93 -13.27
N PHE A 110 -0.07 -20.66 -12.41
CA PHE A 110 0.09 -21.40 -11.15
C PHE A 110 -1.08 -21.12 -10.21
N ASP A 111 -1.33 -22.06 -9.29
CA ASP A 111 -2.42 -21.92 -8.32
C ASP A 111 -2.27 -20.63 -7.50
N LEU A 112 -3.41 -19.93 -7.30
CA LEU A 112 -3.50 -18.59 -6.74
C LEU A 112 -2.76 -18.48 -5.40
N LEU A 113 -2.86 -19.54 -4.59
CA LEU A 113 -2.24 -19.63 -3.26
C LEU A 113 -0.71 -19.51 -3.31
N SER A 114 -0.08 -20.01 -4.37
CA SER A 114 1.38 -20.12 -4.53
C SER A 114 2.06 -18.75 -4.51
N PHE A 115 1.40 -17.72 -5.02
CA PHE A 115 1.94 -16.36 -5.00
C PHE A 115 1.26 -15.47 -3.93
N TYR A 116 0.00 -15.73 -3.59
CA TYR A 116 -0.72 -14.97 -2.55
C TYR A 116 -0.05 -15.08 -1.18
N LEU A 117 0.42 -16.28 -0.81
CA LEU A 117 0.98 -16.55 0.51
C LEU A 117 2.32 -15.80 0.72
N PRO A 118 3.33 -15.91 -0.16
CA PRO A 118 4.57 -15.13 -0.04
C PRO A 118 4.33 -13.62 0.04
N ILE A 119 3.45 -13.08 -0.81
CA ILE A 119 3.15 -11.64 -0.81
C ILE A 119 2.46 -11.24 0.50
N SER A 120 1.50 -12.03 0.99
CA SER A 120 0.79 -11.72 2.24
C SER A 120 1.71 -11.73 3.46
N ILE A 121 2.65 -12.69 3.54
CA ILE A 121 3.67 -12.70 4.62
C ILE A 121 4.52 -11.43 4.54
N TYR A 122 4.97 -11.06 3.35
CA TYR A 122 5.76 -9.85 3.17
C TYR A 122 4.99 -8.58 3.55
N GLN A 123 3.72 -8.49 3.19
CA GLN A 123 2.84 -7.40 3.60
C GLN A 123 2.72 -7.32 5.12
N LEU A 124 2.48 -8.44 5.81
CA LEU A 124 2.43 -8.49 7.28
C LEU A 124 3.74 -8.00 7.93
N ILE A 125 4.89 -8.41 7.38
CA ILE A 125 6.19 -7.95 7.87
C ILE A 125 6.33 -6.44 7.68
N ILE A 126 5.99 -5.88 6.51
CA ILE A 126 6.01 -4.43 6.28
C ILE A 126 5.15 -3.71 7.31
N THR A 127 3.94 -4.21 7.59
CA THR A 127 3.03 -3.60 8.56
C THR A 127 3.62 -3.58 9.96
N ALA A 128 4.16 -4.71 10.41
CA ALA A 128 4.79 -4.79 11.72
C ALA A 128 5.93 -3.75 11.85
N PHE A 129 6.74 -3.60 10.81
CA PHE A 129 7.79 -2.60 10.76
C PHE A 129 7.27 -1.16 10.68
N LEU A 130 6.16 -0.93 9.99
CA LEU A 130 5.52 0.38 9.92
C LEU A 130 5.01 0.78 11.30
N CYS A 131 4.27 -0.09 11.98
CA CYS A 131 3.80 0.12 13.35
C CYS A 131 4.98 0.31 14.32
N TYR A 132 6.04 -0.49 14.18
CA TYR A 132 7.27 -0.32 14.98
C TYR A 132 7.92 1.06 14.77
N ASN A 133 8.02 1.53 13.52
CA ASN A 133 8.58 2.85 13.23
C ASN A 133 7.70 3.97 13.83
N ILE A 134 6.37 3.86 13.78
CA ILE A 134 5.47 4.82 14.44
C ILE A 134 5.68 4.78 15.95
N TRP A 135 5.74 3.59 16.54
CA TRP A 135 5.82 3.47 17.99
C TRP A 135 7.14 3.99 18.56
N GLN A 136 8.26 3.72 17.89
CA GLN A 136 9.60 4.02 18.42
C GLN A 136 10.16 5.36 17.96
N LYS A 137 9.83 5.80 16.74
CA LYS A 137 10.58 6.89 16.09
C LYS A 137 9.77 8.14 15.84
N TRP A 138 8.45 8.07 15.90
CA TRP A 138 7.63 9.26 15.74
C TRP A 138 7.57 10.01 17.06
N ASP A 139 8.09 11.25 17.07
CA ASP A 139 8.07 12.13 18.23
C ASP A 139 6.72 12.83 18.35
N ILE A 140 5.70 12.04 18.68
CA ILE A 140 4.30 12.48 18.80
C ILE A 140 3.74 12.02 20.15
N ILE A 141 2.76 12.77 20.67
CA ILE A 141 1.99 12.48 21.88
C ILE A 141 1.43 11.04 21.84
N MET A 142 1.45 10.36 22.99
CA MET A 142 1.07 8.94 23.12
C MET A 142 -0.33 8.62 22.55
N ALA A 143 -1.30 9.51 22.74
CA ALA A 143 -2.66 9.34 22.22
C ALA A 143 -2.69 9.31 20.67
N GLU A 144 -2.01 10.27 20.02
CA GLU A 144 -1.90 10.33 18.56
C GLU A 144 -1.11 9.14 18.00
N ARG A 145 -0.10 8.66 18.75
CA ARG A 145 0.67 7.47 18.39
C ARG A 145 -0.18 6.20 18.37
N ILE A 146 -1.09 6.03 19.33
CA ILE A 146 -2.03 4.91 19.36
C ILE A 146 -3.01 5.02 18.20
N ILE A 147 -3.61 6.20 17.98
CA ILE A 147 -4.55 6.43 16.87
C ILE A 147 -3.87 6.15 15.53
N ALA A 148 -2.67 6.68 15.30
CA ALA A 148 -1.91 6.43 14.09
C ALA A 148 -1.64 4.93 13.91
N SER A 149 -1.13 4.25 14.94
CA SER A 149 -0.86 2.81 14.86
C SER A 149 -2.10 1.99 14.51
N VAL A 150 -3.26 2.33 15.10
CA VAL A 150 -4.55 1.68 14.79
C VAL A 150 -4.98 1.98 13.36
N VAL A 151 -4.88 3.23 12.89
CA VAL A 151 -5.26 3.61 11.52
C VAL A 151 -4.39 2.88 10.49
N PHE A 152 -3.07 2.81 10.69
CA PHE A 152 -2.17 2.11 9.78
C PHE A 152 -2.34 0.58 9.84
N PHE A 153 -2.74 0.03 10.99
CA PHE A 153 -3.09 -1.38 11.11
C PHE A 153 -4.42 -1.69 10.41
N LEU A 154 -5.43 -0.81 10.54
CA LEU A 154 -6.72 -0.94 9.89
C LEU A 154 -6.66 -0.69 8.38
N TRP A 155 -5.74 0.15 7.91
CA TRP A 155 -5.45 0.30 6.48
C TRP A 155 -5.08 -1.05 5.82
N LEU A 156 -4.62 -2.00 6.63
CA LEU A 156 -4.15 -3.30 6.19
C LEU A 156 -5.21 -4.41 6.08
N CYS A 157 -6.28 -4.32 6.89
CA CYS A 157 -7.34 -5.33 7.00
C CYS A 157 -8.46 -5.04 6.01
#